data_AF-A0A2V5KWI6-F1
#
_entry.id   AF-A0A2V5KWI6-F1
#
_cell.length_a   1.000
_cell.length_b   1.000
_cell.length_c   1.000
_cell.angle_alpha   90.00
_cell.angle_beta   90.00
_cell.angle_gamma   90.00
#
_symmetry.space_group_name_H-M   'P 1'
#
loop_
_entity.id
_entity.type
_entity.pdbx_description
1 polymer ?
#
loop_
_entity_poly.entity_id
_entity_poly.type
_entity_poly.pdbx_seq_one_letter_code
_entity_poly.pdbx_strand_id
1 'polypeptide(L)'
;MTAPTDGRRELDSVVINIELTLVSIIQGVALFFLTDNARGLLVTKHMSASLYVAAGLCVIFIFWSRSVIHTLTLIRWPLEFGHNFFYIACALGEAILFSRLDNPLAWFQLSTAYAGIVWLLFIYDMRLIRARIAESRADSERALYAFARSDQLLNIRLLAPLLIALNLLSAFVIWRWPQFFIARAGHIWLISIQLLSFIGYLFYTSRYFSAIAPLVLRSRQIN
;
A
#
# COMPACT_ATOMS: atom_id res chain seq x y z
N MET A 1 33.83 -6.13 -26.39
CA MET A 1 32.94 -6.00 -25.22
C MET A 1 32.21 -4.67 -25.37
N THR A 2 30.98 -4.69 -25.88
CA THR A 2 30.16 -3.49 -26.14
C THR A 2 29.49 -3.04 -24.85
N ALA A 3 29.53 -1.73 -24.57
CA ALA A 3 29.02 -1.14 -23.35
C ALA A 3 27.50 -1.39 -23.21
N PRO A 4 27.01 -2.02 -22.13
CA PRO A 4 25.58 -2.17 -21.90
C PRO A 4 25.08 -0.94 -21.12
N THR A 5 25.05 0.27 -21.71
CA THR A 5 24.96 1.47 -20.84
C THR A 5 23.88 2.51 -21.15
N ASP A 6 23.46 2.75 -22.39
CA ASP A 6 22.46 3.83 -22.64
C ASP A 6 21.05 3.30 -22.89
N GLY A 7 20.84 2.42 -23.88
CA GLY A 7 19.50 1.95 -24.21
C GLY A 7 18.77 1.20 -23.08
N ARG A 8 19.50 0.47 -22.22
CA ARG A 8 18.89 -0.21 -21.05
C ARG A 8 18.52 0.78 -19.94
N ARG A 9 19.34 1.81 -19.71
CA ARG A 9 19.03 2.87 -18.75
C ARG A 9 17.86 3.71 -19.20
N GLU A 10 17.76 4.00 -20.51
CA GLU A 10 16.60 4.67 -21.09
C GLU A 10 15.32 3.84 -20.90
N LEU A 11 15.37 2.53 -21.19
CA LEU A 11 14.24 1.63 -20.95
C LEU A 11 13.85 1.57 -19.47
N ASP A 12 14.83 1.48 -18.55
CA ASP A 12 14.57 1.52 -17.10
C ASP A 12 13.88 2.84 -16.71
N SER A 13 14.33 3.97 -17.25
CA SER A 13 13.71 5.28 -17.00
C SER A 13 12.28 5.34 -17.55
N VAL A 14 12.03 4.80 -18.75
CA VAL A 14 10.69 4.75 -19.35
C VAL A 14 9.76 3.90 -18.50
N VAL A 15 10.19 2.71 -18.07
CA VAL A 15 9.39 1.83 -17.21
C VAL A 15 9.08 2.50 -15.87
N ILE A 16 10.07 3.13 -15.23
CA ILE A 16 9.85 3.88 -13.98
C ILE A 16 8.82 4.99 -14.18
N ASN A 17 8.91 5.75 -15.28
CA ASN A 17 7.96 6.82 -15.58
C ASN A 17 6.54 6.27 -15.79
N ILE A 18 6.39 5.19 -16.56
CA ILE A 18 5.08 4.53 -16.77
C ILE A 18 4.46 4.13 -15.43
N GLU A 19 5.25 3.51 -14.55
CA GLU A 19 4.79 3.02 -13.24
C GLU A 19 4.43 4.17 -12.30
N LEU A 20 5.24 5.23 -12.25
CA LEU A 20 4.94 6.44 -11.47
C LEU A 20 3.71 7.18 -11.99
N THR A 21 3.52 7.22 -13.31
CA THR A 21 2.31 7.78 -13.93
C THR A 21 1.09 6.93 -13.58
N LEU A 22 1.19 5.61 -13.74
CA LEU A 22 0.11 4.68 -13.44
C LEU A 22 -0.32 4.79 -11.98
N VAL A 23 0.62 4.68 -11.03
CA VAL A 23 0.31 4.77 -9.58
C VAL A 23 -0.35 6.11 -9.25
N SER A 24 0.11 7.21 -9.85
CA SER A 24 -0.48 8.54 -9.60
C SER A 24 -1.90 8.66 -10.13
N ILE A 25 -2.17 8.11 -11.32
CA ILE A 25 -3.52 8.09 -11.91
C ILE A 25 -4.47 7.26 -11.04
N ILE A 26 -4.09 6.03 -10.68
CA ILE A 26 -4.99 5.15 -9.92
C ILE A 26 -5.27 5.70 -8.52
N GLN A 27 -4.30 6.34 -7.88
CA GLN A 27 -4.48 6.96 -6.56
C GLN A 27 -5.30 8.25 -6.65
N GLY A 28 -5.20 8.98 -7.77
CA GLY A 28 -6.12 10.07 -8.08
C GLY A 28 -7.58 9.59 -8.21
N VAL A 29 -7.81 8.44 -8.85
CA VAL A 29 -9.13 7.81 -8.93
C VAL A 29 -9.62 7.38 -7.54
N ALA A 30 -8.78 6.74 -6.73
CA ALA A 30 -9.11 6.34 -5.36
C ALA A 30 -9.50 7.56 -4.50
N LEU A 31 -8.76 8.67 -4.62
CA LEU A 31 -9.05 9.92 -3.93
C LEU A 31 -10.36 10.56 -4.39
N PHE A 32 -10.70 10.46 -5.68
CA PHE A 32 -12.00 10.90 -6.19
C PHE A 32 -13.14 10.14 -5.50
N PHE A 33 -13.09 8.81 -5.46
CA PHE A 33 -14.11 7.99 -4.78
C PHE A 33 -14.20 8.33 -3.29
N LEU A 34 -13.07 8.49 -2.60
CA LEU A 34 -13.06 8.89 -1.20
C LEU A 34 -13.76 10.23 -1.01
N THR A 35 -13.43 11.22 -1.85
CA THR A 35 -13.97 12.58 -1.74
C THR A 35 -15.47 12.62 -2.05
N ASP A 36 -15.91 11.90 -3.08
CA ASP A 36 -17.31 11.85 -3.50
C ASP A 36 -18.19 11.23 -2.40
N ASN A 37 -17.78 10.08 -1.85
CA ASN A 37 -18.50 9.43 -0.76
C ASN A 37 -18.40 10.22 0.56
N ALA A 38 -17.25 10.86 0.84
CA ALA A 38 -17.07 11.69 2.03
C ALA A 38 -17.97 12.93 2.00
N ARG A 39 -18.18 13.56 0.84
CA ARG A 39 -19.02 14.76 0.69
C ARG A 39 -20.42 14.54 1.23
N GLY A 40 -21.06 13.43 0.87
CA GLY A 40 -22.41 13.09 1.34
C GLY A 40 -22.49 12.92 2.87
N LEU A 41 -21.41 12.38 3.46
CA LEU A 41 -21.35 12.11 4.91
C LEU A 41 -20.97 13.33 5.75
N LEU A 42 -20.17 14.24 5.21
CA LEU A 42 -19.78 15.47 5.91
C LEU A 42 -20.95 16.47 6.01
N VAL A 43 -21.84 16.49 5.01
CA VAL A 43 -23.05 17.33 5.02
C VAL A 43 -24.04 16.88 6.10
N THR A 44 -24.10 15.59 6.41
CA THR A 44 -25.02 15.01 7.40
C THR A 44 -24.51 15.07 8.85
N LYS A 45 -23.36 15.72 9.12
CA LYS A 45 -22.74 15.94 10.45
C LYS A 45 -22.48 14.67 11.28
N HIS A 46 -22.33 13.51 10.66
CA HIS A 46 -21.89 12.31 11.36
C HIS A 46 -20.40 12.41 11.72
N MET A 47 -20.08 12.91 12.93
CA MET A 47 -18.70 13.06 13.39
C MET A 47 -17.89 11.76 13.35
N SER A 48 -18.54 10.60 13.51
CA SER A 48 -17.90 9.29 13.37
C SER A 48 -17.40 9.02 11.94
N ALA A 49 -18.07 9.51 10.91
CA ALA A 49 -17.68 9.31 9.51
C ALA A 49 -16.33 9.98 9.18
N SER A 50 -15.97 11.06 9.88
CA SER A 50 -14.68 11.74 9.69
C SER A 50 -13.48 10.82 9.96
N LEU A 51 -13.59 9.89 10.92
CA LEU A 51 -12.55 8.92 11.24
C LEU A 51 -12.36 7.89 10.12
N TYR A 52 -13.46 7.46 9.49
CA TYR A 52 -13.41 6.56 8.34
C TYR A 52 -12.82 7.24 7.12
N VAL A 53 -13.16 8.51 6.87
CA VAL A 53 -12.56 9.31 5.80
C VAL A 53 -11.05 9.47 6.04
N ALA A 54 -10.64 9.79 7.27
CA ALA A 54 -9.23 9.90 7.63
C ALA A 54 -8.49 8.55 7.46
N ALA A 55 -9.12 7.44 7.83
CA ALA A 55 -8.56 6.11 7.64
C ALA A 55 -8.43 5.75 6.15
N GLY A 56 -9.44 6.07 5.32
CA GLY A 56 -9.37 5.89 3.87
C GLY A 56 -8.28 6.73 3.21
N LEU A 57 -8.09 7.97 3.67
CA LEU A 57 -6.99 8.81 3.22
C LEU A 57 -5.62 8.21 3.59
N CYS A 58 -5.51 7.63 4.78
CA CYS A 58 -4.29 6.91 5.17
C CYS A 58 -4.04 5.69 4.29
N VAL A 59 -5.07 4.94 3.89
CA VAL A 59 -4.93 3.80 2.96
C VAL A 59 -4.32 4.27 1.63
N ILE A 60 -4.85 5.36 1.05
CA ILE A 60 -4.31 5.97 -0.18
C ILE A 60 -2.82 6.33 0.00
N PHE A 61 -2.48 7.02 1.09
CA PHE A 61 -1.10 7.42 1.34
C PHE A 61 -0.15 6.23 1.54
N ILE A 62 -0.63 5.18 2.22
CA ILE A 62 0.15 3.96 2.43
C ILE A 62 0.40 3.27 1.08
N PHE A 63 -0.65 3.08 0.29
CA PHE A 63 -0.53 2.41 -0.99
C PHE A 63 0.36 3.19 -1.95
N TRP A 64 0.11 4.49 -2.09
CA TRP A 64 0.92 5.39 -2.93
C TRP A 64 2.39 5.38 -2.53
N SER A 65 2.70 5.60 -1.24
CA SER A 65 4.09 5.68 -0.78
C SER A 65 4.84 4.36 -0.96
N ARG A 66 4.21 3.22 -0.67
CA ARG A 66 4.81 1.89 -0.89
C ARG A 66 5.06 1.62 -2.36
N SER A 67 4.12 1.96 -3.24
CA SER A 67 4.27 1.81 -4.68
C SER A 67 5.40 2.68 -5.23
N VAL A 68 5.54 3.93 -4.80
CA VAL A 68 6.68 4.80 -5.18
C VAL A 68 8.01 4.20 -4.75
N ILE A 69 8.11 3.74 -3.49
CA ILE A 69 9.33 3.10 -2.97
C ILE A 69 9.66 1.85 -3.78
N HIS A 70 8.65 1.01 -4.06
CA HIS A 70 8.79 -0.20 -4.86
C HIS A 70 9.30 0.12 -6.28
N THR A 71 8.69 1.09 -6.96
CA THR A 71 9.09 1.52 -8.31
C THR A 71 10.52 2.05 -8.33
N LEU A 72 10.93 2.86 -7.34
CA LEU A 72 12.28 3.41 -7.31
C LEU A 72 13.38 2.39 -6.99
N THR A 73 13.03 1.27 -6.34
CA THR A 73 13.98 0.28 -5.82
C THR A 73 14.06 -0.98 -6.67
N LEU A 74 12.93 -1.54 -7.10
CA LEU A 74 12.85 -2.89 -7.67
C LEU A 74 12.50 -2.92 -9.16
N ILE A 75 11.76 -1.91 -9.63
CA ILE A 75 11.30 -1.87 -11.00
C ILE A 75 12.43 -1.43 -11.93
N ARG A 76 12.73 -2.32 -12.88
CA ARG A 76 13.65 -2.17 -14.00
C ARG A 76 13.07 -2.94 -15.18
N TRP A 77 13.56 -2.70 -16.39
CA TRP A 77 13.23 -3.51 -17.55
C TRP A 77 13.51 -5.01 -17.28
N PRO A 78 12.64 -5.95 -17.73
CA PRO A 78 11.38 -5.75 -18.47
C PRO A 78 10.17 -5.42 -17.59
N LEU A 79 9.17 -4.77 -18.19
CA LEU A 79 7.91 -4.42 -17.52
C LEU A 79 7.07 -5.67 -17.22
N GLU A 80 6.70 -5.88 -15.97
CA GLU A 80 5.84 -7.00 -15.55
C GLU A 80 4.37 -6.57 -15.54
N PHE A 81 3.61 -6.99 -16.55
CA PHE A 81 2.17 -6.69 -16.65
C PHE A 81 1.36 -7.20 -15.46
N GLY A 82 1.76 -8.33 -14.85
CA GLY A 82 1.07 -8.89 -13.70
C GLY A 82 0.99 -7.90 -12.53
N HIS A 83 2.12 -7.27 -12.19
CA HIS A 83 2.22 -6.27 -11.13
C HIS A 83 1.32 -5.05 -11.40
N ASN A 84 1.36 -4.56 -12.65
CA ASN A 84 0.55 -3.43 -13.08
C ASN A 84 -0.96 -3.72 -13.03
N PHE A 85 -1.38 -4.93 -13.40
CA PHE A 85 -2.78 -5.33 -13.23
C PHE A 85 -3.20 -5.42 -11.77
N PHE A 86 -2.30 -5.82 -10.87
CA PHE A 86 -2.57 -5.78 -9.42
C PHE A 86 -2.77 -4.35 -8.90
N TYR A 87 -2.03 -3.36 -9.39
CA TYR A 87 -2.28 -1.96 -9.06
C TYR A 87 -3.70 -1.50 -9.42
N ILE A 88 -4.21 -1.92 -10.59
CA ILE A 88 -5.60 -1.64 -11.00
C ILE A 88 -6.60 -2.37 -10.09
N ALA A 89 -6.34 -3.64 -9.76
CA ALA A 89 -7.19 -4.41 -8.86
C ALA A 89 -7.24 -3.80 -7.44
N CYS A 90 -6.11 -3.29 -6.94
CA CYS A 90 -6.05 -2.56 -5.68
C CYS A 90 -6.87 -1.26 -5.73
N ALA A 91 -6.79 -0.49 -6.82
CA ALA A 91 -7.59 0.72 -6.99
C ALA A 91 -9.11 0.43 -7.02
N LEU A 92 -9.50 -0.68 -7.64
CA LEU A 92 -10.88 -1.18 -7.57
C LEU A 92 -11.27 -1.53 -6.13
N GLY A 93 -10.39 -2.21 -5.40
CA GLY A 93 -10.60 -2.54 -3.99
C GLY A 93 -10.76 -1.31 -3.10
N GLU A 94 -9.94 -0.28 -3.31
CA GLU A 94 -10.05 1.03 -2.63
C GLU A 94 -11.38 1.71 -2.95
N ALA A 95 -11.78 1.76 -4.22
CA ALA A 95 -13.07 2.34 -4.62
C ALA A 95 -14.26 1.63 -3.96
N ILE A 96 -14.25 0.29 -3.93
CA ILE A 96 -15.29 -0.51 -3.26
C ILE A 96 -15.28 -0.23 -1.76
N LEU A 97 -14.10 -0.18 -1.12
CA LEU A 97 -13.98 0.12 0.30
C LEU A 97 -14.55 1.51 0.65
N PHE A 98 -14.20 2.54 -0.14
CA PHE A 98 -14.63 3.92 0.09
C PHE A 98 -16.12 4.14 -0.21
N SER A 99 -16.76 3.26 -0.98
CA SER A 99 -18.21 3.29 -1.17
C SER A 99 -19.02 2.94 0.08
N ARG A 100 -18.38 2.39 1.12
CA ARG A 100 -19.03 1.88 2.35
C ARG A 100 -18.56 2.58 3.63
N LEU A 101 -18.25 3.88 3.55
CA LEU A 101 -17.83 4.69 4.70
C LEU A 101 -18.93 4.86 5.77
N ASP A 102 -20.19 4.68 5.39
CA ASP A 102 -21.38 4.82 6.24
C ASP A 102 -21.69 3.57 7.08
N ASN A 103 -21.10 2.42 6.71
CA ASN A 103 -21.39 1.14 7.33
C ASN A 103 -20.13 0.55 7.99
N PRO A 104 -19.99 0.68 9.32
CA PRO A 104 -18.84 0.16 10.07
C PRO A 104 -18.55 -1.32 9.82
N LEU A 105 -19.58 -2.18 9.76
CA LEU A 105 -19.38 -3.62 9.57
C LEU A 105 -18.83 -3.91 8.17
N ALA A 106 -19.44 -3.30 7.15
CA ALA A 106 -18.99 -3.45 5.77
C ALA A 106 -17.57 -2.91 5.58
N TRP A 107 -17.23 -1.79 6.22
CA TRP A 107 -15.89 -1.23 6.21
C TRP A 107 -14.83 -2.23 6.68
N PHE A 108 -15.02 -2.86 7.85
CA PHE A 108 -14.04 -3.83 8.38
C PHE A 108 -13.99 -5.14 7.56
N GLN A 109 -15.12 -5.59 7.01
CA GLN A 109 -15.16 -6.76 6.12
C GLN A 109 -14.40 -6.49 4.81
N LEU A 110 -14.67 -5.35 4.17
CA LEU A 110 -13.98 -4.94 2.94
C LEU A 110 -12.51 -4.64 3.20
N SER A 111 -12.18 -4.01 4.33
CA SER A 111 -10.79 -3.77 4.74
C SER A 111 -10.03 -5.08 4.95
N THR A 112 -10.68 -6.11 5.50
CA THR A 112 -10.10 -7.45 5.61
C THR A 112 -9.80 -8.03 4.24
N ALA A 113 -10.78 -8.03 3.34
CA ALA A 113 -10.64 -8.59 2.01
C ALA A 113 -9.54 -7.85 1.22
N TYR A 114 -9.54 -6.52 1.28
CA TYR A 114 -8.54 -5.65 0.67
C TYR A 114 -7.14 -5.91 1.24
N ALA A 115 -6.99 -5.99 2.58
CA ALA A 115 -5.72 -6.33 3.21
C ALA A 115 -5.22 -7.72 2.80
N GLY A 116 -6.12 -8.68 2.59
CA GLY A 116 -5.81 -10.00 2.03
C GLY A 116 -5.25 -9.92 0.60
N ILE A 117 -5.87 -9.11 -0.27
CA ILE A 117 -5.39 -8.88 -1.64
C ILE A 117 -3.99 -8.23 -1.61
N VAL A 118 -3.81 -7.18 -0.81
CA VAL A 118 -2.51 -6.50 -0.65
C VAL A 118 -1.46 -7.45 -0.06
N TRP A 119 -1.84 -8.34 0.85
CA TRP A 119 -0.93 -9.35 1.38
C TRP A 119 -0.45 -10.34 0.31
N LEU A 120 -1.35 -10.80 -0.56
CA LEU A 120 -1.00 -11.63 -1.71
C LEU A 120 -0.08 -10.90 -2.68
N LEU A 121 -0.29 -9.59 -2.89
CA LEU A 121 0.60 -8.76 -3.69
C LEU A 121 2.02 -8.74 -3.11
N PHE A 122 2.17 -8.53 -1.79
CA PHE A 122 3.49 -8.59 -1.15
C PHE A 122 4.19 -9.94 -1.35
N ILE A 123 3.44 -11.05 -1.33
CA ILE A 123 3.97 -12.40 -1.60
C ILE A 123 4.39 -12.54 -3.07
N TYR A 124 3.60 -12.01 -4.00
CA TYR A 124 3.89 -12.00 -5.43
C TYR A 124 5.18 -11.24 -5.72
N ASP A 125 5.31 -10.02 -5.19
CA ASP A 125 6.48 -9.13 -5.31
C ASP A 125 7.78 -9.77 -4.80
N MET A 126 7.70 -10.73 -3.86
CA MET A 126 8.88 -11.46 -3.39
C MET A 126 9.57 -12.22 -4.54
N ARG A 127 8.84 -12.61 -5.59
CA ARG A 127 9.41 -13.21 -6.80
C ARG A 127 10.34 -12.22 -7.51
N LEU A 128 9.88 -10.98 -7.68
CA LEU A 128 10.67 -9.91 -8.30
C LEU A 128 11.92 -9.61 -7.47
N ILE A 129 11.79 -9.47 -6.14
CA ILE A 129 12.96 -9.23 -5.26
C ILE A 129 14.00 -10.35 -5.38
N ARG A 130 13.57 -11.61 -5.40
CA ARG A 130 14.49 -12.75 -5.56
C ARG A 130 15.19 -12.74 -6.92
N ALA A 131 14.47 -12.42 -7.99
CA ALA A 131 15.06 -12.27 -9.32
C ALA A 131 16.13 -11.16 -9.34
N ARG A 132 15.84 -10.00 -8.72
CA ARG A 132 16.79 -8.88 -8.65
C ARG A 132 18.04 -9.19 -7.81
N ILE A 133 17.90 -9.93 -6.72
CA ILE A 133 19.05 -10.41 -5.94
C ILE A 133 19.91 -11.35 -6.80
N ALA A 134 19.31 -12.27 -7.55
CA ALA A 134 20.05 -13.19 -8.42
C ALA A 134 20.78 -12.48 -9.57
N GLU A 135 20.21 -11.40 -10.09
CA GLU A 135 20.81 -10.58 -11.16
C GLU A 135 21.90 -9.60 -10.66
N SER A 136 21.92 -9.29 -9.36
CA SER A 136 22.80 -8.26 -8.78
C SER A 136 24.29 -8.63 -8.85
N ARG A 137 25.07 -7.76 -9.48
CA ARG A 137 26.52 -7.95 -9.68
C ARG A 137 27.37 -7.08 -8.75
N ALA A 138 26.84 -5.95 -8.31
CA ALA A 138 27.53 -5.02 -7.41
C ALA A 138 27.07 -5.19 -5.95
N ASP A 139 28.01 -5.02 -5.01
CA ASP A 139 27.73 -5.15 -3.57
C ASP A 139 26.76 -4.09 -3.04
N SER A 140 26.75 -2.90 -3.67
CA SER A 140 25.79 -1.83 -3.36
C SER A 140 24.34 -2.20 -3.72
N GLU A 141 24.12 -2.91 -4.84
CA GLU A 141 22.81 -3.41 -5.25
C GLU A 141 22.35 -4.55 -4.34
N ARG A 142 23.27 -5.45 -3.95
CA ARG A 142 22.98 -6.54 -3.01
C ARG A 142 22.53 -6.01 -1.66
N ALA A 143 23.20 -4.98 -1.13
CA ALA A 143 22.80 -4.34 0.12
C ALA A 143 21.41 -3.71 0.03
N LEU A 144 21.11 -3.01 -1.08
CA LEU A 144 19.79 -2.43 -1.33
C LEU A 144 18.69 -3.50 -1.37
N TYR A 145 18.90 -4.58 -2.13
CA TYR A 145 17.90 -5.64 -2.27
C TYR A 145 17.75 -6.51 -1.03
N ALA A 146 18.82 -6.73 -0.27
CA ALA A 146 18.75 -7.42 1.02
C ALA A 146 17.90 -6.62 2.03
N PHE A 147 18.07 -5.29 2.04
CA PHE A 147 17.26 -4.40 2.87
C PHE A 147 15.79 -4.41 2.43
N ALA A 148 15.51 -4.31 1.13
CA ALA A 148 14.17 -4.42 0.56
C ALA A 148 13.51 -5.77 0.86
N ARG A 149 14.27 -6.87 0.80
CA ARG A 149 13.79 -8.21 1.16
C ARG A 149 13.40 -8.31 2.64
N SER A 150 14.22 -7.74 3.53
CA SER A 150 13.94 -7.77 4.97
C SER A 150 12.64 -7.03 5.29
N ASP A 151 12.44 -5.86 4.71
CA ASP A 151 11.20 -5.09 4.86
C ASP A 151 9.99 -5.83 4.27
N GLN A 152 10.13 -6.41 3.08
CA GLN A 152 9.04 -7.20 2.49
C GLN A 152 8.66 -8.41 3.35
N LEU A 153 9.63 -9.09 3.96
CA LEU A 153 9.37 -10.20 4.87
C LEU A 153 8.68 -9.75 6.16
N LEU A 154 9.04 -8.60 6.71
CA LEU A 154 8.34 -8.03 7.88
C LEU A 154 6.88 -7.74 7.54
N ASN A 155 6.63 -7.19 6.35
CA ASN A 155 5.28 -6.93 5.85
C ASN A 155 4.47 -8.22 5.68
N ILE A 156 5.04 -9.24 5.04
CA ILE A 156 4.37 -10.53 4.80
C ILE A 156 4.11 -11.29 6.11
N ARG A 157 5.08 -11.31 7.03
CA ARG A 157 5.02 -12.18 8.21
C ARG A 157 4.29 -11.56 9.39
N LEU A 158 4.33 -10.23 9.52
CA LEU A 158 3.85 -9.55 10.71
C LEU A 158 2.81 -8.49 10.37
N LEU A 159 3.16 -7.48 9.57
CA LEU A 159 2.32 -6.27 9.43
C LEU A 159 1.00 -6.56 8.72
N ALA A 160 1.02 -7.25 7.58
CA ALA A 160 -0.18 -7.58 6.84
C ALA A 160 -1.08 -8.60 7.59
N PRO A 161 -0.57 -9.71 8.15
CA PRO A 161 -1.38 -10.61 8.97
C PRO A 161 -2.00 -9.92 10.19
N LEU A 162 -1.26 -9.04 10.87
CA LEU A 162 -1.76 -8.28 12.01
C LEU A 162 -2.90 -7.34 11.59
N LEU A 163 -2.76 -6.67 10.44
CA LEU A 163 -3.81 -5.81 9.89
C LEU A 163 -5.06 -6.62 9.51
N ILE A 164 -4.89 -7.78 8.86
CA ILE A 164 -5.99 -8.69 8.55
C ILE A 164 -6.69 -9.14 9.84
N ALA A 165 -5.93 -9.56 10.84
CA ALA A 165 -6.46 -9.99 12.14
C ALA A 165 -7.21 -8.86 12.86
N LEU A 166 -6.67 -7.64 12.86
CA LEU A 166 -7.32 -6.45 13.44
C LEU A 166 -8.68 -6.19 12.79
N ASN A 167 -8.74 -6.23 11.45
CA ASN A 167 -9.97 -6.00 10.71
C ASN A 167 -10.98 -7.15 10.90
N LEU A 168 -10.52 -8.40 10.86
CA LEU A 168 -11.36 -9.58 11.10
C LEU A 168 -11.97 -9.56 12.50
N LEU A 169 -11.15 -9.30 13.52
CA LEU A 169 -11.60 -9.23 14.90
C LEU A 169 -12.60 -8.09 15.08
N SER A 170 -12.33 -6.93 14.47
CA SER A 170 -13.26 -5.79 14.50
C SER A 170 -14.59 -6.13 13.85
N ALA A 171 -14.58 -6.75 12.66
CA ALA A 171 -15.80 -7.21 11.98
C ALA A 171 -16.56 -8.25 12.81
N PHE A 172 -15.86 -9.22 13.40
CA PHE A 172 -16.46 -10.27 14.22
C PHE A 172 -17.12 -9.71 15.48
N VAL A 173 -16.44 -8.79 16.18
CA VAL A 173 -16.94 -8.16 17.40
C VAL A 173 -18.17 -7.29 17.12
N ILE A 174 -18.18 -6.53 16.00
CA ILE A 174 -19.35 -5.76 15.56
C ILE A 174 -20.52 -6.68 15.22
N TRP A 175 -20.25 -7.79 14.50
CA TRP A 175 -21.28 -8.76 14.13
C TRP A 175 -21.86 -9.48 15.36
N ARG A 176 -21.04 -9.80 16.36
CA ARG A 176 -21.46 -10.50 17.58
C ARG A 176 -22.24 -9.63 18.56
N TRP A 177 -21.93 -8.33 18.63
CA TRP A 177 -22.55 -7.37 19.55
C TRP A 177 -22.96 -6.06 18.87
N PRO A 178 -23.90 -6.11 17.90
CA PRO A 178 -24.28 -4.92 17.12
C PRO A 178 -24.92 -3.82 17.99
N GLN A 179 -25.65 -4.21 19.06
CA GLN A 179 -26.27 -3.25 19.99
C GLN A 179 -25.24 -2.35 20.70
N PHE A 180 -24.04 -2.86 20.98
CA PHE A 180 -23.00 -2.06 21.61
C PHE A 180 -22.22 -1.25 20.57
N PHE A 181 -21.79 -1.88 19.48
CA PHE A 181 -20.90 -1.23 18.52
C PHE A 181 -21.62 -0.26 17.58
N ILE A 182 -22.87 -0.55 17.22
CA ILE A 182 -23.67 0.30 16.33
C ILE A 182 -24.52 1.27 17.14
N ALA A 183 -25.37 0.79 18.06
CA ALA A 183 -26.31 1.66 18.77
C ALA A 183 -25.67 2.56 19.84
N ARG A 184 -24.51 2.16 20.42
CA ARG A 184 -23.73 2.99 21.37
C ARG A 184 -22.44 3.55 20.78
N ALA A 185 -22.29 3.49 19.46
CA ALA A 185 -21.12 3.99 18.75
C ALA A 185 -19.76 3.39 19.19
N GLY A 186 -19.75 2.16 19.75
CA GLY A 186 -18.51 1.49 20.15
C GLY A 186 -17.51 1.25 19.01
N HIS A 187 -17.97 1.28 17.75
CA HIS A 187 -17.12 1.19 16.56
C HIS A 187 -16.07 2.31 16.47
N ILE A 188 -16.29 3.46 17.13
CA ILE A 188 -15.35 4.58 17.18
C ILE A 188 -13.99 4.11 17.73
N TRP A 189 -13.98 3.29 18.79
CA TRP A 189 -12.74 2.76 19.36
C TRP A 189 -11.99 1.87 18.37
N LEU A 190 -12.70 1.03 17.62
CA LEU A 190 -12.11 0.13 16.64
C LEU A 190 -11.47 0.91 15.48
N ILE A 191 -12.20 1.89 14.92
CA ILE A 191 -11.66 2.71 13.83
C ILE A 191 -10.52 3.63 14.31
N SER A 192 -10.53 4.10 15.55
CA SER A 192 -9.41 4.85 16.12
C SER A 192 -8.16 3.99 16.25
N ILE A 193 -8.27 2.74 16.71
CA ILE A 193 -7.13 1.81 16.77
C ILE A 193 -6.60 1.52 15.36
N GLN A 194 -7.49 1.29 14.40
CA GLN A 194 -7.11 1.08 13.00
C GLN A 194 -6.40 2.30 12.42
N LEU A 195 -6.93 3.51 12.65
CA LEU A 195 -6.35 4.76 12.18
C LEU A 195 -4.95 4.98 12.78
N LEU A 196 -4.78 4.76 14.08
CA LEU A 196 -3.47 4.84 14.73
C LEU A 196 -2.48 3.83 14.13
N SER A 197 -2.95 2.62 13.81
CA SER A 197 -2.13 1.60 13.14
C SER A 197 -1.69 2.06 11.76
N PHE A 198 -2.58 2.69 10.97
CA PHE A 198 -2.25 3.25 9.67
C PHE A 198 -1.27 4.43 9.77
N ILE A 199 -1.46 5.35 10.72
CA ILE A 199 -0.53 6.46 10.95
C ILE A 199 0.85 5.93 11.37
N GLY A 200 0.89 4.95 12.27
CA GLY A 200 2.14 4.29 12.67
C GLY A 200 2.85 3.64 11.49
N TYR A 201 2.10 2.99 10.59
CA TYR A 201 2.64 2.40 9.37
C TYR A 201 3.16 3.45 8.38
N LEU A 202 2.48 4.60 8.23
CA LEU A 202 2.97 5.71 7.42
C LEU A 202 4.29 6.26 7.96
N PHE A 203 4.40 6.44 9.28
CA PHE A 203 5.64 6.88 9.91
C PHE A 203 6.77 5.86 9.68
N TYR A 204 6.48 4.58 9.84
CA TYR A 204 7.42 3.50 9.50
C TYR A 204 7.88 3.58 8.05
N THR A 205 6.95 3.73 7.10
CA THR A 205 7.24 3.80 5.67
C THR A 205 8.07 5.04 5.32
N SER A 206 7.78 6.19 5.94
CA SER A 206 8.55 7.42 5.77
C SER A 206 10.00 7.24 6.26
N ARG A 207 10.19 6.67 7.46
CA ARG A 207 11.54 6.39 7.99
C ARG A 207 12.30 5.40 7.12
N TYR A 208 11.60 4.37 6.63
CA TYR A 208 12.17 3.39 5.71
C TYR A 208 12.66 4.06 4.41
N PHE A 209 11.86 4.96 3.83
CA PHE A 209 12.25 5.71 2.63
C PHE A 209 13.49 6.58 2.88
N SER A 210 13.55 7.30 4.01
CA SER A 210 14.74 8.09 4.35
C SER A 210 16.00 7.23 4.50
N ALA A 211 15.86 5.99 5.00
CA ALA A 211 16.98 5.06 5.12
C ALA A 211 17.43 4.48 3.77
N ILE A 212 16.50 4.26 2.83
CA ILE A 212 16.80 3.64 1.53
C ILE A 212 17.26 4.63 0.46
N ALA A 213 16.83 5.89 0.54
CA ALA A 213 17.21 6.96 -0.39
C ALA A 213 18.72 7.04 -0.68
N PRO A 214 19.63 7.05 0.33
CA PRO A 214 21.07 7.07 0.06
C PRO A 214 21.59 5.79 -0.62
N LEU A 215 20.99 4.63 -0.35
CA LEU A 215 21.35 3.36 -0.99
C LEU A 215 20.95 3.34 -2.46
N VAL A 216 19.75 3.86 -2.78
CA VAL A 216 19.29 4.01 -4.16
C VAL A 216 20.23 4.93 -4.95
N LEU A 217 20.59 6.09 -4.38
CA LEU A 217 21.51 7.03 -5.02
C LEU A 217 22.88 6.39 -5.32
N ARG A 218 23.46 5.66 -4.35
CA ARG A 218 24.73 4.95 -4.55
C ARG A 218 24.63 3.87 -5.63
N SER A 219 23.53 3.12 -5.67
CA SER A 219 23.33 2.09 -6.70
C SER A 219 23.23 2.67 -8.11
N ARG A 220 22.67 3.88 -8.26
CA ARG A 220 22.50 4.57 -9.54
C ARG A 220 23.74 5.36 -10.00
N GLN A 221 24.68 5.66 -9.12
CA GLN A 221 25.96 6.29 -9.48
C GLN A 221 27.00 5.28 -9.99
N ILE A 222 26.90 4.02 -9.55
CA ILE A 222 27.88 2.97 -9.90
C ILE A 222 27.50 2.24 -11.20
N ASN A 223 26.20 2.18 -11.52
CA ASN A 223 25.69 1.63 -12.78
C ASN A 223 25.55 2.68 -13.84
#